data_AF-A0A8S9RRR6-F1
#
_entry.id   AF-A0A8S9RRR6-F1
#
_cell.length_a   1.000
_cell.length_b   1.000
_cell.length_c   1.000
_cell.angle_alpha   90.00
_cell.angle_beta   90.00
_cell.angle_gamma   90.00
#
_symmetry.space_group_name_H-M   'P 1'
#
loop_
_entity.id
_entity.type
_entity.pdbx_description
1 polymer ?
#
loop_
_entity_poly.entity_id
_entity_poly.type
_entity_poly.pdbx_seq_one_letter_code
_entity_poly.pdbx_strand_id
1 'polypeptide(L)'
;MFVPTANPVREPPTIVANTVLSLLALNYPANKLACYVSDDGCSPLTYFSLKETSKFAKIWGPFCKKYNRFILGVNLEVHPRDEPRSSSQK
;
A
#
# COMPACT_ATOMS: atom_id res chain seq x y z
N MET A 1 -2.98 -5.05 -8.60
CA MET A 1 -1.91 -4.20 -9.16
C MET A 1 -0.62 -4.47 -8.42
N PHE A 2 0.49 -4.46 -9.14
CA PHE A 2 1.82 -4.73 -8.62
C PHE A 2 2.67 -3.46 -8.75
N VAL A 3 3.35 -3.08 -7.68
CA VAL A 3 4.20 -1.88 -7.60
C VAL A 3 5.63 -2.37 -7.28
N PRO A 4 6.51 -2.51 -8.28
CA PRO A 4 7.91 -2.81 -8.03
C PRO A 4 8.64 -1.55 -7.56
N THR A 5 9.58 -1.70 -6.63
CA THR A 5 10.57 -0.70 -6.29
C THR A 5 11.90 -1.38 -5.97
N ALA A 6 13.01 -0.76 -6.34
CA ALA A 6 14.33 -1.38 -6.21
C ALA A 6 15.38 -0.46 -5.57
N ASN A 7 15.20 0.86 -5.61
CA ASN A 7 16.20 1.78 -5.09
C ASN A 7 15.54 3.01 -4.45
N PRO A 8 15.62 3.18 -3.12
CA PRO A 8 14.95 4.28 -2.40
C PRO A 8 15.52 5.67 -2.72
N VAL A 9 16.69 5.78 -3.36
CA VAL A 9 17.25 7.06 -3.81
C VAL A 9 16.66 7.47 -5.16
N ARG A 10 16.50 6.52 -6.08
CA ARG A 10 15.91 6.76 -7.41
C ARG A 10 14.39 6.81 -7.36
N GLU A 11 13.80 6.01 -6.48
CA GLU A 11 12.37 5.89 -6.22
C GLU A 11 12.13 6.24 -4.75
N PRO A 12 12.11 7.54 -4.39
CA PRO A 12 11.88 7.96 -3.01
C PRO A 12 10.65 7.30 -2.39
N PRO A 13 10.71 6.84 -1.13
CA PRO A 13 9.59 6.19 -0.45
C PRO A 13 8.27 6.99 -0.51
N THR A 14 8.35 8.32 -0.49
CA THR A 14 7.19 9.22 -0.64
C THR A 14 6.46 9.03 -1.97
N ILE A 15 7.20 8.81 -3.06
CA ILE A 15 6.60 8.57 -4.38
C ILE A 15 5.87 7.21 -4.35
N VAL A 16 6.53 6.17 -3.84
CA VAL A 16 5.93 4.83 -3.70
C VAL A 16 4.66 4.89 -2.84
N ALA A 17 4.71 5.60 -1.71
CA ALA A 17 3.55 5.82 -0.83
C ALA A 17 2.40 6.53 -1.53
N ASN A 18 2.67 7.60 -2.30
CA ASN A 18 1.66 8.33 -3.06
C ASN A 18 1.03 7.46 -4.15
N THR A 19 1.83 6.63 -4.83
CA THR A 19 1.32 5.66 -5.80
C THR A 19 0.38 4.68 -5.11
N VAL A 20 0.79 4.10 -3.98
CA VAL A 20 -0.06 3.18 -3.20
C VAL A 20 -1.36 3.88 -2.76
N LEU A 21 -1.31 5.08 -2.19
CA LEU A 21 -2.51 5.83 -1.78
C LEU A 21 -3.45 6.12 -2.96
N SER A 22 -2.90 6.43 -4.13
CA SER A 22 -3.67 6.65 -5.35
C SER A 22 -4.36 5.36 -5.81
N LEU A 23 -3.67 4.22 -5.72
CA LEU A 23 -4.24 2.90 -6.02
C LEU A 23 -5.35 2.50 -5.04
N LEU A 24 -5.17 2.80 -3.76
CA LEU A 24 -6.18 2.60 -2.71
C LEU A 24 -7.41 3.50 -2.89
N ALA A 25 -7.24 4.63 -3.57
CA ALA A 25 -8.29 5.56 -3.94
C ALA A 25 -8.74 5.37 -5.40
N LEU A 26 -8.75 4.15 -5.93
CA LEU A 26 -9.42 3.86 -7.20
C LEU A 26 -10.90 3.55 -7.00
N ASN A 27 -11.72 3.81 -8.02
CA ASN A 27 -13.15 3.52 -8.02
C ASN A 27 -13.35 2.12 -8.58
N TYR A 28 -12.88 1.12 -7.84
CA TYR A 28 -12.95 -0.28 -8.22
C TYR A 28 -13.50 -1.11 -7.05
N PRO A 29 -14.27 -2.19 -7.31
CA PRO A 29 -14.76 -3.04 -6.23
C PRO A 29 -13.63 -3.56 -5.33
N ALA A 30 -13.73 -3.36 -4.02
CA ALA A 30 -12.69 -3.70 -3.02
C ALA A 30 -12.24 -5.16 -3.13
N ASN A 31 -13.20 -6.06 -3.32
CA ASN A 31 -13.00 -7.49 -3.39
C ASN A 31 -12.34 -7.94 -4.70
N LYS A 32 -12.09 -7.03 -5.64
CA LYS A 32 -11.46 -7.30 -6.93
C LYS A 32 -10.13 -6.58 -7.13
N LEU A 33 -9.73 -5.72 -6.20
CA LEU A 33 -8.47 -4.98 -6.28
C LEU A 33 -7.60 -5.29 -5.06
N ALA A 34 -6.46 -5.92 -5.33
CA ALA A 34 -5.36 -6.06 -4.38
C ALA A 34 -4.16 -5.25 -4.87
N CYS A 35 -3.44 -4.60 -3.96
CA CYS A 35 -2.18 -3.91 -4.25
C CYS A 35 -1.03 -4.68 -3.59
N TYR A 36 -0.02 -5.03 -4.38
CA TYR A 36 1.18 -5.70 -3.91
C TYR A 36 2.38 -4.80 -4.20
N VAL A 37 3.18 -4.51 -3.17
CA VAL A 37 4.44 -3.78 -3.32
C VAL A 37 5.59 -4.77 -3.18
N SER A 38 6.48 -4.80 -4.16
CA SER A 38 7.71 -5.61 -4.11
C SER A 38 8.90 -4.67 -4.00
N ASP A 39 9.60 -4.74 -2.87
CA ASP A 39 10.81 -3.95 -2.63
C ASP A 39 12.05 -4.85 -2.78
N ASP A 40 12.70 -4.75 -3.93
CA ASP A 40 13.95 -5.45 -4.24
C ASP A 40 15.18 -4.79 -3.59
N GLY A 41 15.05 -3.52 -3.20
CA GLY A 41 16.09 -2.78 -2.49
C GLY A 41 16.16 -3.12 -1.00
N CYS A 42 15.19 -3.87 -0.48
CA CYS A 42 15.06 -4.22 0.94
C CYS A 42 15.28 -3.01 1.87
N SER A 43 14.74 -1.85 1.48
CA SER A 43 15.01 -0.59 2.12
C SER A 43 14.18 -0.44 3.39
N PRO A 44 14.79 -0.28 4.58
CA PRO A 44 14.04 -0.01 5.80
C PRO A 44 13.18 1.24 5.68
N LEU A 45 13.65 2.26 4.95
CA LEU A 45 12.91 3.50 4.72
C LEU A 45 11.62 3.27 3.93
N THR A 46 11.67 2.41 2.90
CA THR A 46 10.49 2.04 2.11
C THR A 46 9.49 1.28 2.98
N TYR A 47 9.95 0.32 3.77
CA TYR A 47 9.10 -0.41 4.72
C TYR A 47 8.41 0.51 5.73
N PHE A 48 9.17 1.38 6.42
CA PHE A 48 8.60 2.33 7.39
C PHE A 48 7.63 3.31 6.74
N SER A 49 7.96 3.82 5.55
CA SER A 49 7.07 4.69 4.81
C SER A 49 5.73 4.01 4.51
N LEU A 50 5.75 2.79 3.98
CA LEU A 50 4.53 2.03 3.68
C LEU A 50 3.72 1.68 4.94
N LYS A 51 4.40 1.41 6.08
CA LYS A 51 3.75 1.19 7.37
C LYS A 51 2.97 2.43 7.83
N GLU A 52 3.55 3.62 7.72
CA GLU A 52 2.85 4.87 8.03
C GLU A 52 1.77 5.19 6.99
N THR A 53 2.02 4.90 5.71
CA THR A 53 1.01 5.01 4.65
C THR A 53 -0.22 4.14 4.94
N SER A 54 -0.05 2.93 5.47
CA SER A 54 -1.18 2.05 5.86
C SER A 54 -2.04 2.69 6.94
N LYS A 55 -1.43 3.32 7.94
CA LYS A 55 -2.16 4.06 8.98
C LYS A 55 -2.89 5.27 8.39
N PHE A 56 -2.21 6.03 7.54
CA PHE A 56 -2.79 7.22 6.90
C PHE A 56 -3.94 6.87 5.95
N ALA A 57 -3.85 5.73 5.24
CA ALA A 57 -4.89 5.27 4.32
C ALA A 57 -6.26 5.11 4.99
N LYS A 58 -6.31 4.81 6.30
CA LYS A 58 -7.55 4.72 7.08
C LYS A 58 -8.27 6.06 7.22
N ILE A 59 -7.53 7.17 7.16
CA ILE A 59 -8.08 8.54 7.18
C ILE A 59 -8.30 9.03 5.75
N TRP A 60 -7.34 8.79 4.87
CA TRP A 60 -7.38 9.19 3.46
C TRP A 60 -8.55 8.57 2.70
N GLY A 61 -8.81 7.27 2.90
CA GLY A 61 -9.91 6.57 2.25
C GLY A 61 -11.26 7.26 2.48
N PRO A 62 -11.75 7.39 3.73
CA PRO A 62 -12.99 8.11 4.03
C PRO A 62 -13.03 9.55 3.52
N PHE A 63 -11.89 10.27 3.55
CA PHE A 63 -11.78 11.61 2.98
C PHE A 63 -12.05 11.61 1.47
N CYS A 64 -11.38 10.74 0.71
CA CYS A 64 -11.62 10.59 -0.73
C CYS A 64 -13.09 10.28 -1.00
N LYS A 65 -13.67 9.30 -0.30
CA LYS A 65 -15.09 8.92 -0.43
C LYS A 65 -16.06 10.09 -0.26
N LYS A 66 -15.76 11.01 0.65
CA LYS A 66 -16.63 12.16 0.97
C LYS A 66 -16.56 13.27 -0.08
N TYR A 67 -15.40 13.48 -0.70
CA TYR A 67 -15.15 14.65 -1.55
C TYR A 67 -14.93 14.34 -3.05
N ASN A 68 -14.82 13.06 -3.47
CA ASN A 68 -14.87 12.64 -4.89
C ASN A 68 -15.00 11.09 -5.06
N ARG A 69 -15.62 10.62 -6.16
CA ARG A 69 -16.09 9.21 -6.40
C ARG A 69 -15.02 8.11 -6.48
N PHE A 70 -14.21 7.92 -5.45
CA PHE A 70 -13.25 6.85 -5.38
C PHE A 70 -13.36 6.11 -4.06
N ILE A 71 -13.92 4.90 -4.10
CA ILE A 71 -14.18 4.06 -2.92
C ILE A 71 -13.66 2.66 -3.25
N LEU A 72 -12.64 2.17 -2.52
CA LEU A 72 -12.83 1.12 -1.51
C LEU A 72 -11.56 0.78 -0.71
N GLY A 73 -11.79 0.34 0.53
CA GLY A 73 -10.78 0.01 1.52
C GLY A 73 -10.09 -1.30 1.18
N VAL A 74 -8.91 -1.20 0.59
CA VAL A 74 -7.93 -2.27 0.69
C VAL A 74 -7.30 -2.15 2.07
N ASN A 75 -7.30 -3.22 2.85
CA ASN A 75 -6.42 -3.28 4.01
C ASN A 75 -5.00 -3.36 3.47
N LEU A 76 -4.25 -2.26 3.59
CA LEU A 76 -2.83 -2.28 3.31
C LEU A 76 -2.14 -3.00 4.47
N GLU A 77 -1.88 -4.28 4.28
CA GLU A 77 -1.02 -5.04 5.18
C GLU A 77 0.42 -5.00 4.66
N VAL A 78 1.33 -4.57 5.52
CA VAL A 78 2.76 -4.48 5.20
C VAL A 78 3.47 -5.56 6.00
N HIS A 79 3.81 -6.66 5.33
CA HIS A 79 4.52 -7.79 5.93
C HIS A 79 6.01 -7.68 5.62
N PRO A 80 6.91 -7.79 6.62
CA PRO A 80 8.33 -7.94 6.36
C PRO A 80 8.60 -9.27 5.62
N ARG A 81 9.66 -9.32 4.81
CA ARG A 81 10.00 -10.50 3.98
C ARG A 81 10.23 -11.78 4.80
N ASP A 82 10.55 -11.64 6.09
CA ASP A 82 11.01 -12.74 6.96
C ASP A 82 10.01 -13.20 8.04
N GLU A 83 8.75 -12.76 8.04
CA GLU A 83 7.76 -13.34 8.96
C GLU A 83 7.18 -14.65 8.38
N PRO A 84 7.29 -15.79 9.10
CA PRO A 84 6.61 -17.00 8.68
C PRO A 84 5.11 -16.76 8.68
N ARG A 85 4.46 -16.93 7.52
CA ARG A 85 3.00 -16.95 7.43
C ARG A 85 2.50 -18.00 8.43
N SER A 86 1.88 -17.56 9.52
CA SER A 86 1.14 -18.47 10.38
C SER A 86 0.07 -19.11 9.50
N SER A 87 0.20 -20.40 9.29
CA SER A 87 -0.72 -21.24 8.53
C SER A 87 -2.06 -21.30 9.25
N SER A 88 -2.89 -20.29 9.09
CA SER A 88 -4.29 -20.28 9.51
C SER A 88 -5.06 -19.23 8.72
N GLN A 89 -5.31 -19.56 7.46
CA GLN A 89 -6.50 -19.14 6.70
C GLN A 89 -6.53 -19.99 5.42
N LYS A 90 -7.17 -21.16 5.56
CA LYS A 90 -7.76 -21.93 4.46
C LYS A 90 -9.26 -21.68 4.51
#